data_AF-A0A8H7M839-F1
#
_entry.id   AF-A0A8H7M839-F1
#
_cell.length_a   1.000
_cell.length_b   1.000
_cell.length_c   1.000
_cell.angle_alpha   90.00
_cell.angle_beta   90.00
_cell.angle_gamma   90.00
#
_symmetry.space_group_name_H-M   'P 1'
#
loop_
_entity.id
_entity.type
_entity.pdbx_description
1 polymer ?
#
loop_
_entity_poly.entity_id
_entity_poly.type
_entity_poly.pdbx_seq_one_letter_code
_entity_poly.pdbx_strand_id
1 'polypeptide(L)'
;MRYLDDVDYIGIVARSDRLQTDDNVQKYLQDAFRRKHGASTLVIATNSDSVDMSSTSLDDKISTADTVHEMNLITLREKLHATSVEYQQITRDLKKDHVRQDRNRLITMLDQQSDLESRKNLLEEKLFEYCVEMRNEDTSQSIRQNYHDLTKDPVPLPVFCVSNLVYAKYVSGNYEPPMMGFESTNIPALRAFLYALPAFRKFKAFEHYHQHVLPSLVNHLEMICSQTKVDSHEELRNIIQSASVDVPSDVTKSFKYFFDEAILPVIAIIKTNKAAYVTYATDQLTKWSNWPSQTFKTFCTHRGNWSTPKVGKHDWNEEMLKPLIQDVNSEANGWEDATSNLSANISSKLSTRITELIGKIQGPEGSLTDPMKLFVEELQRQPALLDQICQARVKKLQRDLIAIKERITNTQDMEQPYFVKLLEKTYDDCGRIFGNRSHGMRAATLSSKISKEVRGPFLEMCENANEDAQKVIQRHERKLIQEVTHVFESFNRTFVHGFMAEGLDMPELKQLREKLRAEIPHWRGILTGKINRHLEDCREYAKSG
;
A
#
# COMPACT_ATOMS: atom_id res chain seq x y z
N MET A 1 14.98 -6.91 8.94
CA MET A 1 13.52 -6.77 8.71
C MET A 1 13.09 -7.44 7.39
N ARG A 2 13.44 -8.72 7.14
CA ARG A 2 13.01 -9.43 5.91
C ARG A 2 11.52 -9.79 5.90
N TYR A 3 10.91 -9.94 7.08
CA TYR A 3 9.49 -10.33 7.20
C TYR A 3 8.52 -9.22 6.75
N LEU A 4 8.96 -7.95 6.75
CA LEU A 4 8.11 -6.81 6.33
C LEU A 4 7.96 -6.71 4.81
N ASP A 5 8.75 -7.47 4.03
CA ASP A 5 8.70 -7.42 2.57
C ASP A 5 7.57 -8.31 2.01
N ASP A 6 7.13 -9.32 2.77
CA ASP A 6 6.07 -10.27 2.37
C ASP A 6 4.70 -9.97 3.00
N VAL A 7 4.56 -8.95 3.84
CA VAL A 7 3.26 -8.57 4.43
C VAL A 7 2.43 -7.71 3.50
N ASP A 8 1.12 -7.80 3.62
CA ASP A 8 0.16 -7.00 2.83
C ASP A 8 -0.08 -5.60 3.41
N TYR A 9 -0.01 -5.47 4.72
CA TYR A 9 -0.25 -4.23 5.45
C TYR A 9 0.82 -4.03 6.53
N ILE A 10 1.20 -2.78 6.75
CA ILE A 10 2.16 -2.37 7.80
C ILE A 10 1.44 -1.43 8.76
N GLY A 11 1.33 -1.85 10.02
CA GLY A 11 0.78 -1.04 11.10
C GLY A 11 1.89 -0.46 11.97
N ILE A 12 1.92 0.87 12.10
CA ILE A 12 2.83 1.59 13.00
C ILE A 12 2.06 1.93 14.27
N VAL A 13 2.52 1.41 15.40
CA VAL A 13 1.90 1.65 16.71
C VAL A 13 2.81 2.53 17.53
N ALA A 14 2.30 3.68 17.98
CA ALA A 14 3.01 4.58 18.86
C ALA A 14 2.05 5.26 19.83
N ARG A 15 2.59 5.97 20.83
CA ARG A 15 1.77 6.76 21.75
C ARG A 15 1.41 8.12 21.13
N SER A 16 0.19 8.58 21.38
CA SER A 16 -0.35 9.85 20.88
C SER A 16 0.56 11.05 21.15
N ASP A 17 1.22 11.09 22.32
CA ASP A 17 2.13 12.15 22.76
C ASP A 17 3.48 12.19 22.04
N ARG A 18 3.87 11.10 21.37
CA ARG A 18 5.18 10.97 20.69
C ARG A 18 5.10 10.95 19.18
N LEU A 19 3.91 10.81 18.60
CA LEU A 19 3.75 10.67 17.16
C LEU A 19 4.24 11.87 16.34
N GLN A 20 4.12 13.08 16.89
CA GLN A 20 4.55 14.30 16.21
C GLN A 20 6.04 14.60 16.41
N THR A 21 6.64 14.13 17.51
CA THR A 21 7.99 14.53 17.95
C THR A 21 9.04 13.45 17.78
N ASP A 22 8.65 12.19 17.58
CA ASP A 22 9.59 11.07 17.43
C ASP A 22 10.01 10.90 15.96
N ASP A 23 11.26 11.27 15.67
CA ASP A 23 11.91 11.10 14.36
C ASP A 23 11.85 9.64 13.86
N ASN A 24 11.78 8.66 14.77
CA ASN A 24 11.67 7.26 14.38
C ASN A 24 10.32 6.94 13.74
N VAL A 25 9.23 7.57 14.19
CA VAL A 25 7.90 7.38 13.59
C VAL A 25 7.90 7.87 12.15
N GLN A 26 8.51 9.02 11.90
CA GLN A 26 8.67 9.55 10.55
C GLN A 26 9.50 8.62 9.67
N LYS A 27 10.61 8.09 10.20
CA LYS A 27 11.44 7.10 9.50
C LYS A 27 10.64 5.83 9.17
N TYR A 28 9.86 5.31 10.12
CA TYR A 28 9.04 4.12 9.88
C TYR A 28 7.92 4.36 8.88
N LEU A 29 7.32 5.56 8.85
CA LEU A 29 6.32 5.93 7.84
C LEU A 29 6.94 5.99 6.44
N GLN A 30 8.11 6.59 6.30
CA GLN A 30 8.84 6.60 5.04
C GLN A 30 9.26 5.19 4.61
N ASP A 31 9.77 4.38 5.53
CA ASP A 31 10.17 3.00 5.24
C ASP A 31 8.96 2.13 4.86
N ALA A 32 7.81 2.31 5.52
CA ALA A 32 6.57 1.61 5.18
C ALA A 32 6.05 2.03 3.80
N PHE A 33 6.06 3.34 3.50
CA PHE A 33 5.70 3.86 2.19
C PHE A 33 6.63 3.34 1.10
N ARG A 34 7.96 3.37 1.30
CA ARG A 34 8.92 2.84 0.32
C ARG A 34 8.71 1.36 0.00
N ARG A 35 8.35 0.56 1.01
CA ARG A 35 8.15 -0.89 0.84
C ARG A 35 6.83 -1.27 0.14
N LYS A 36 5.74 -0.56 0.43
CA LYS A 36 4.38 -0.98 0.01
C LYS A 36 3.63 0.06 -0.82
N HIS A 37 4.06 1.32 -0.78
CA HIS A 37 3.36 2.49 -1.31
C HIS A 37 1.87 2.51 -0.84
N GLY A 38 1.08 3.48 -1.31
CA GLY A 38 -0.21 3.85 -0.69
C GLY A 38 -1.24 2.75 -0.37
N ALA A 39 -2.19 3.12 0.50
CA ALA A 39 -3.29 2.32 1.08
C ALA A 39 -2.93 1.11 1.97
N SER A 40 -1.64 0.74 2.07
CA SER A 40 -1.20 -0.45 2.80
C SER A 40 -0.56 -0.13 4.16
N THR A 41 -0.45 1.15 4.52
CA THR A 41 0.11 1.63 5.78
C THR A 41 -1.02 2.16 6.67
N LEU A 42 -0.96 1.88 7.96
CA LEU A 42 -1.88 2.44 8.96
C LEU A 42 -1.12 2.86 10.22
N VAL A 43 -1.63 3.88 10.91
CA VAL A 43 -1.08 4.35 12.19
C VAL A 43 -2.09 4.13 13.31
N ILE A 44 -1.63 3.54 14.40
CA ILE A 44 -2.40 3.36 15.63
C ILE A 44 -1.74 4.20 16.73
N ALA A 45 -2.45 5.26 17.12
CA ALA A 45 -2.06 6.17 18.19
C ALA A 45 -2.68 5.72 19.51
N THR A 46 -1.90 5.06 20.34
CA THR A 46 -2.34 4.58 21.66
C THR A 46 -2.30 5.67 22.71
N ASN A 47 -3.01 5.47 23.83
CA ASN A 47 -3.04 6.40 24.97
C ASN A 47 -3.65 7.77 24.58
N SER A 48 -4.72 7.76 23.78
CA SER A 48 -5.45 8.97 23.39
C SER A 48 -6.17 9.65 24.55
N ASP A 49 -6.48 8.91 25.61
CA ASP A 49 -7.18 9.38 26.82
C ASP A 49 -6.32 10.20 27.78
N SER A 50 -5.01 10.32 27.54
CA SER A 50 -4.08 11.05 28.41
C SER A 50 -4.17 12.57 28.21
N VAL A 51 -5.32 13.17 28.50
CA VAL A 51 -5.62 14.59 28.31
C VAL A 51 -5.69 15.31 29.66
N ASP A 52 -4.95 16.43 29.80
CA ASP A 52 -5.04 17.27 31.00
C ASP A 52 -6.34 18.10 30.98
N MET A 53 -7.14 17.96 32.04
CA MET A 53 -8.40 18.66 32.26
C MET A 53 -8.28 19.75 33.34
N SER A 54 -7.06 20.14 33.70
CA SER A 54 -6.83 21.31 34.56
C SER A 54 -7.47 22.57 33.96
N SER A 55 -7.89 23.51 34.80
CA SER A 55 -8.55 24.74 34.33
C SER A 55 -7.66 25.53 33.36
N THR A 56 -6.36 25.59 33.63
CA THR A 56 -5.37 26.26 32.78
C THR A 56 -5.22 25.56 31.42
N SER A 57 -5.12 24.22 31.40
CA SER A 57 -5.10 23.45 30.14
C SER A 57 -6.38 23.63 29.32
N LEU A 58 -7.54 23.74 29.98
CA LEU A 58 -8.81 23.96 29.29
C LEU A 58 -8.90 25.38 28.71
N ASP A 59 -8.43 26.40 29.43
CA ASP A 59 -8.33 27.78 28.94
C ASP A 59 -7.42 27.85 27.70
N ASP A 60 -6.26 27.19 27.75
CA ASP A 60 -5.32 27.12 26.64
C ASP A 60 -5.98 26.45 25.41
N LYS A 61 -6.65 25.30 25.58
CA LYS A 61 -7.36 24.60 24.49
C LYS A 61 -8.47 25.45 23.86
N ILE A 62 -9.23 26.17 24.68
CA ILE A 62 -10.29 27.07 24.17
C ILE A 62 -9.66 28.18 23.33
N SER A 63 -8.52 28.73 23.75
CA SER A 63 -7.84 29.81 23.02
C SER A 63 -7.21 29.39 21.70
N THR A 64 -6.82 28.11 21.58
CA THR A 64 -6.20 27.54 20.37
C THR A 64 -7.19 26.84 19.45
N ALA A 65 -8.40 26.57 19.93
CA ALA A 65 -9.46 25.92 19.17
C ALA A 65 -10.01 26.86 18.09
N ASP A 66 -10.45 26.25 17.00
CA ASP A 66 -11.24 26.88 15.96
C ASP A 66 -12.68 27.14 16.43
N THR A 67 -13.38 28.04 15.73
CA THR A 67 -14.59 28.74 16.22
C THR A 67 -15.71 27.78 16.65
N VAL A 68 -15.80 26.61 16.03
CA VAL A 68 -16.80 25.57 16.35
C VAL A 68 -16.44 24.84 17.65
N HIS A 69 -15.18 24.42 17.76
CA HIS A 69 -14.65 23.73 18.94
C HIS A 69 -14.64 24.64 20.18
N GLU A 70 -14.27 25.90 20.00
CA GLU A 70 -14.32 26.95 21.04
C GLU A 70 -15.74 27.11 21.61
N MET A 71 -16.74 27.31 20.74
CA MET A 71 -18.13 27.52 21.16
C MET A 71 -18.70 26.31 21.92
N ASN A 72 -18.37 25.09 21.48
CA ASN A 72 -18.80 23.86 22.14
C ASN A 72 -18.15 23.67 23.51
N LEU A 73 -16.84 23.93 23.63
CA LEU A 73 -16.12 23.86 24.91
C LEU A 73 -16.63 24.90 25.92
N ILE A 74 -16.84 26.15 25.49
CA ILE A 74 -17.41 27.21 26.34
C ILE A 74 -18.80 26.80 26.82
N THR A 75 -19.66 26.33 25.91
CA THR A 75 -21.02 25.90 26.26
C THR A 75 -21.03 24.76 27.28
N LEU A 76 -20.18 23.74 27.09
CA LEU A 76 -20.09 22.61 28.02
C LEU A 76 -19.54 23.05 29.38
N ARG A 77 -18.50 23.90 29.39
CA ARG A 77 -17.89 24.44 30.60
C ARG A 77 -18.86 25.31 31.40
N GLU A 78 -19.61 26.19 30.74
CA GLU A 78 -20.61 27.04 31.40
C GLU A 78 -21.73 26.20 32.02
N LYS A 79 -22.24 25.20 31.29
CA LYS A 79 -23.24 24.25 31.81
C LYS A 79 -22.71 23.48 33.02
N LEU A 80 -21.48 23.00 32.96
CA LEU A 80 -20.82 22.30 34.06
C LEU A 80 -20.63 23.23 35.26
N HIS A 81 -20.19 24.46 35.04
CA HIS A 81 -20.03 25.46 36.10
C HIS A 81 -21.36 25.80 36.77
N ALA A 82 -22.41 26.08 35.98
CA ALA A 82 -23.75 26.35 36.50
C ALA A 82 -24.28 25.19 37.34
N THR A 83 -24.18 23.95 36.81
CA THR A 83 -24.61 22.73 37.52
C THR A 83 -23.79 22.51 38.80
N SER A 84 -22.48 22.77 38.78
CA SER A 84 -21.63 22.67 39.96
C SER A 84 -21.95 23.73 41.02
N VAL A 85 -22.33 24.94 40.62
CA VAL A 85 -22.78 26.00 41.55
C VAL A 85 -24.10 25.62 42.19
N GLU A 86 -25.07 25.14 41.42
CA GLU A 86 -26.35 24.62 41.92
C GLU A 86 -26.15 23.47 42.90
N TYR A 87 -25.31 22.48 42.55
CA TYR A 87 -24.98 21.35 43.43
C TYR A 87 -24.39 21.81 44.76
N GLN A 88 -23.46 22.79 44.74
CA GLN A 88 -22.88 23.35 45.96
C GLN A 88 -23.90 24.14 46.80
N GLN A 89 -24.84 24.84 46.17
CA GLN A 89 -25.92 25.55 46.85
C GLN A 89 -26.85 24.56 47.56
N ILE A 90 -27.34 23.54 46.87
CA ILE A 90 -28.19 22.49 47.46
C ILE A 90 -27.46 21.77 48.59
N THR A 91 -26.17 21.45 48.40
CA THR A 91 -25.36 20.82 49.46
C THR A 91 -25.23 21.72 50.71
N ARG A 92 -25.09 23.05 50.52
CA ARG A 92 -25.04 24.01 51.62
C ARG A 92 -26.40 24.13 52.33
N ASP A 93 -27.49 24.11 51.57
CA ASP A 93 -28.84 24.22 52.13
C ASP A 93 -29.28 22.94 52.84
N LEU A 94 -28.90 21.75 52.32
CA LEU A 94 -29.07 20.47 53.01
C LEU A 94 -28.41 20.48 54.40
N LYS A 95 -27.19 21.02 54.52
CA LYS A 95 -26.49 21.16 55.81
C LYS A 95 -27.23 22.09 56.78
N LYS A 96 -27.91 23.13 56.29
CA LYS A 96 -28.69 24.08 57.11
C LYS A 96 -30.04 23.51 57.51
N ASP A 97 -30.73 22.82 56.62
CA ASP A 97 -32.07 22.25 56.86
C ASP A 97 -32.04 20.97 57.69
N HIS A 98 -30.88 20.27 57.75
CA HIS A 98 -30.65 19.19 58.72
C HIS A 98 -30.87 19.64 60.19
N VAL A 99 -30.77 20.95 60.45
CA VAL A 99 -31.01 21.57 61.76
C VAL A 99 -32.51 21.82 62.03
N ARG A 100 -33.36 21.88 61.00
CA ARG A 100 -34.76 22.35 61.07
C ARG A 100 -35.84 21.25 61.07
N GLN A 101 -35.46 19.98 60.93
CA GLN A 101 -36.33 18.78 61.07
C GLN A 101 -37.55 18.65 60.12
N ASP A 102 -37.57 19.30 58.95
CA ASP A 102 -38.61 19.04 57.93
C ASP A 102 -38.23 17.84 57.04
N ARG A 103 -38.84 16.68 57.32
CA ARG A 103 -38.51 15.39 56.67
C ARG A 103 -38.86 15.36 55.18
N ASN A 104 -39.97 15.97 54.75
CA ASN A 104 -40.40 15.91 53.36
C ASN A 104 -39.51 16.78 52.48
N ARG A 105 -39.17 17.98 52.95
CA ARG A 105 -38.25 18.88 52.26
C ARG A 105 -36.84 18.28 52.13
N LEU A 106 -36.38 17.56 53.16
CA LEU A 106 -35.08 16.89 53.13
C LEU A 106 -34.99 15.78 52.09
N ILE A 107 -36.06 14.99 51.90
CA ILE A 107 -36.12 13.95 50.86
C ILE A 107 -36.03 14.58 49.46
N THR A 108 -36.84 15.62 49.19
CA THR A 108 -36.81 16.32 47.89
C THR A 108 -35.44 16.92 47.57
N MET A 109 -34.75 17.48 48.57
CA MET A 109 -33.41 18.05 48.36
C MET A 109 -32.33 16.98 48.16
N LEU A 110 -32.46 15.79 48.76
CA LEU A 110 -31.56 14.66 48.50
C LEU A 110 -31.73 14.11 47.09
N ASP A 111 -32.97 13.98 46.60
CA ASP A 111 -33.25 13.57 45.22
C ASP A 111 -32.65 14.60 44.23
N GLN A 112 -32.87 15.90 44.47
CA GLN A 112 -32.27 16.97 43.67
C GLN A 112 -30.74 16.95 43.70
N GLN A 113 -30.13 16.64 44.86
CA GLN A 113 -28.67 16.51 44.97
C GLN A 113 -28.15 15.35 44.11
N SER A 114 -28.81 14.19 44.16
CA SER A 114 -28.46 13.01 43.37
C SER A 114 -28.60 13.27 41.86
N ASP A 115 -29.66 13.96 41.44
CA ASP A 115 -29.88 14.33 40.04
C ASP A 115 -28.81 15.31 39.54
N LEU A 116 -28.46 16.32 40.35
CA LEU A 116 -27.40 17.29 40.02
C LEU A 116 -26.02 16.63 40.00
N GLU A 117 -25.73 15.69 40.90
CA GLU A 117 -24.48 14.93 40.89
C GLU A 117 -24.36 14.08 39.63
N SER A 118 -25.42 13.37 39.26
CA SER A 118 -25.48 12.58 38.03
C SER A 118 -25.29 13.45 36.78
N ARG A 119 -25.97 14.61 36.74
CA ARG A 119 -25.84 15.58 35.64
C ARG A 119 -24.45 16.18 35.56
N LYS A 120 -23.83 16.48 36.70
CA LYS A 120 -22.47 16.99 36.78
C LYS A 120 -21.49 15.96 36.21
N ASN A 121 -21.56 14.72 36.66
CA ASN A 121 -20.69 13.64 36.19
C ASN A 121 -20.82 13.45 34.67
N LEU A 122 -22.05 13.42 34.13
CA LEU A 122 -22.29 13.32 32.69
C LEU A 122 -21.70 14.50 31.89
N LEU A 123 -21.72 15.71 32.44
CA LEU A 123 -21.11 16.89 31.81
C LEU A 123 -19.58 16.84 31.86
N GLU A 124 -18.99 16.33 32.96
CA GLU A 124 -17.55 16.10 33.06
C GLU A 124 -17.06 15.05 32.06
N GLU A 125 -17.80 13.95 31.92
CA GLU A 125 -17.55 12.90 30.92
C GLU A 125 -17.60 13.46 29.50
N LYS A 126 -18.68 14.19 29.15
CA LYS A 126 -18.81 14.82 27.82
C LYS A 126 -17.70 15.82 27.52
N LEU A 127 -17.31 16.62 28.51
CA LEU A 127 -16.23 17.59 28.35
C LEU A 127 -14.88 16.88 28.13
N PHE A 128 -14.63 15.80 28.86
CA PHE A 128 -13.45 14.96 28.70
C PHE A 128 -13.41 14.29 27.32
N GLU A 129 -14.50 13.64 26.91
CA GLU A 129 -14.63 13.01 25.59
C GLU A 129 -14.36 14.01 24.46
N TYR A 130 -14.96 15.20 24.54
CA TYR A 130 -14.78 16.23 23.52
C TYR A 130 -13.33 16.73 23.44
N CYS A 131 -12.67 16.89 24.59
CA CYS A 131 -11.26 17.24 24.64
C CYS A 131 -10.35 16.15 24.04
N VAL A 132 -10.70 14.88 24.24
CA VAL A 132 -9.97 13.75 23.62
C VAL A 132 -10.21 13.72 22.11
N GLU A 133 -11.46 13.92 21.67
CA GLU A 133 -11.83 13.96 20.25
C GLU A 133 -11.06 15.05 19.49
N MET A 134 -11.07 16.28 20.00
CA MET A 134 -10.34 17.41 19.42
C MET A 134 -8.84 17.10 19.27
N ARG A 135 -8.20 16.63 20.34
CA ARG A 135 -6.78 16.25 20.29
C ARG A 135 -6.52 15.13 19.28
N ASN A 136 -7.40 14.15 19.20
CA ASN A 136 -7.27 13.03 18.29
C ASN A 136 -7.39 13.48 16.83
N GLU A 137 -8.29 14.43 16.56
CA GLU A 137 -8.43 15.05 15.25
C GLU A 137 -7.17 15.83 14.86
N ASP A 138 -6.67 16.72 15.73
CA ASP A 138 -5.43 17.47 15.50
C ASP A 138 -4.24 16.56 15.24
N THR A 139 -4.10 15.51 16.07
CA THR A 139 -3.03 14.52 15.93
C THR A 139 -3.16 13.77 14.60
N SER A 140 -4.37 13.36 14.23
CA SER A 140 -4.62 12.65 12.98
C SER A 140 -4.36 13.51 11.75
N GLN A 141 -4.81 14.77 11.76
CA GLN A 141 -4.60 15.73 10.68
C GLN A 141 -3.11 16.03 10.51
N SER A 142 -2.39 16.32 11.61
CA SER A 142 -0.95 16.56 11.59
C SER A 142 -0.17 15.38 11.02
N ILE A 143 -0.49 14.14 11.43
CA ILE A 143 0.19 12.94 10.93
C ILE A 143 -0.13 12.72 9.45
N ARG A 144 -1.39 12.92 9.02
CA ARG A 144 -1.78 12.79 7.60
C ARG A 144 -1.07 13.81 6.73
N GLN A 145 -0.96 15.06 7.19
CA GLN A 145 -0.26 16.12 6.49
C GLN A 145 1.23 15.82 6.39
N ASN A 146 1.87 15.45 7.51
CA ASN A 146 3.28 15.07 7.52
C ASN A 146 3.54 13.87 6.60
N TYR A 147 2.68 12.85 6.62
CA TYR A 147 2.78 11.72 5.71
C TYR A 147 2.70 12.18 4.25
N HIS A 148 1.67 12.94 3.89
CA HIS A 148 1.50 13.48 2.54
C HIS A 148 2.71 14.34 2.11
N ASP A 149 3.29 15.13 3.01
CA ASP A 149 4.46 15.96 2.68
C ASP A 149 5.72 15.14 2.46
N LEU A 150 5.87 14.03 3.19
CA LEU A 150 7.01 13.11 3.05
C LEU A 150 6.88 12.17 1.85
N THR A 151 5.67 11.74 1.50
CA THR A 151 5.45 10.66 0.52
C THR A 151 4.82 11.14 -0.78
N LYS A 152 4.12 12.28 -0.76
CA LYS A 152 3.29 12.79 -1.86
C LYS A 152 2.25 11.77 -2.34
N ASP A 153 1.84 10.87 -1.45
CA ASP A 153 0.85 9.84 -1.70
C ASP A 153 -0.56 10.48 -1.85
N PRO A 154 -1.28 10.23 -2.95
CA PRO A 154 -2.64 10.73 -3.12
C PRO A 154 -3.65 10.04 -2.20
N VAL A 155 -3.32 8.88 -1.61
CA VAL A 155 -4.21 8.15 -0.70
C VAL A 155 -3.99 8.64 0.74
N PRO A 156 -5.05 9.10 1.44
CA PRO A 156 -4.91 9.55 2.83
C PRO A 156 -4.56 8.39 3.75
N LEU A 157 -3.62 8.64 4.67
CA LEU A 157 -3.20 7.67 5.67
C LEU A 157 -4.32 7.39 6.70
N PRO A 158 -4.74 6.12 6.89
CA PRO A 158 -5.61 5.73 7.99
C PRO A 158 -4.89 5.91 9.33
N VAL A 159 -5.45 6.75 10.20
CA VAL A 159 -4.94 7.03 11.55
C VAL A 159 -6.06 6.75 12.55
N PHE A 160 -5.78 5.88 13.53
CA PHE A 160 -6.71 5.52 14.59
C PHE A 160 -6.13 5.89 15.95
N CYS A 161 -6.73 6.87 16.62
CA CYS A 161 -6.38 7.25 17.98
C CYS A 161 -7.23 6.46 18.98
N VAL A 162 -6.61 5.57 19.75
CA VAL A 162 -7.28 4.55 20.57
C VAL A 162 -6.92 4.64 22.06
N SER A 163 -7.93 4.41 22.90
CA SER A 163 -7.77 4.29 24.34
C SER A 163 -7.92 2.84 24.80
N ASN A 164 -6.78 2.17 24.97
CA ASN A 164 -6.74 0.76 25.37
C ASN A 164 -7.23 0.55 26.81
N LEU A 165 -6.92 1.47 27.72
CA LEU A 165 -7.24 1.33 29.15
C LEU A 165 -8.74 1.48 29.40
N VAL A 166 -9.39 2.47 28.78
CA VAL A 166 -10.83 2.70 28.89
C VAL A 166 -11.60 1.52 28.30
N TYR A 167 -11.21 1.05 27.11
CA TYR A 167 -11.85 -0.11 26.48
C TYR A 167 -11.72 -1.39 27.31
N ALA A 168 -10.54 -1.62 27.91
CA ALA A 168 -10.33 -2.78 28.78
C ALA A 168 -11.30 -2.80 29.98
N LYS A 169 -11.65 -1.63 30.54
CA LYS A 169 -12.64 -1.52 31.64
C LYS A 169 -14.03 -1.97 31.21
N TYR A 170 -14.44 -1.65 29.97
CA TYR A 170 -15.71 -2.14 29.42
C TYR A 170 -15.71 -3.65 29.22
N VAL A 171 -14.59 -4.22 28.74
CA VAL A 171 -14.46 -5.67 28.54
C VAL A 171 -14.41 -6.43 29.86
N SER A 172 -13.77 -5.86 30.89
CA SER A 172 -13.66 -6.49 32.21
C SER A 172 -14.93 -6.39 33.05
N GLY A 173 -15.91 -5.57 32.66
CA GLY A 173 -17.19 -5.42 33.36
C GLY A 173 -17.06 -4.70 34.72
N ASN A 174 -16.14 -3.73 34.85
CA ASN A 174 -15.99 -2.97 36.10
C ASN A 174 -17.26 -2.18 36.45
N TYR A 175 -17.57 -2.09 37.75
CA TYR A 175 -18.77 -1.41 38.28
C TYR A 175 -18.73 0.13 38.16
N GLU A 176 -17.54 0.73 38.05
CA GLU A 176 -17.41 2.17 37.83
C GLU A 176 -17.45 2.49 36.32
N PRO A 177 -18.44 3.27 35.85
CA PRO A 177 -18.52 3.67 34.46
C PRO A 177 -17.26 4.46 34.07
N PRO A 178 -16.58 4.10 32.96
CA PRO A 178 -15.44 4.85 32.47
C PRO A 178 -15.84 6.28 32.07
N MET A 179 -14.92 7.25 32.21
CA MET A 179 -15.15 8.67 31.84
C MET A 179 -15.35 8.93 30.33
N MET A 180 -15.31 7.88 29.52
CA MET A 180 -15.39 7.96 28.08
C MET A 180 -16.20 6.76 27.59
N GLY A 181 -17.15 7.02 26.70
CA GLY A 181 -18.01 6.04 26.07
C GLY A 181 -17.24 4.96 25.31
N PHE A 182 -17.88 3.81 25.15
CA PHE A 182 -17.33 2.64 24.46
C PHE A 182 -16.87 2.97 23.03
N GLU A 183 -17.69 3.66 22.25
CA GLU A 183 -17.37 4.06 20.87
C GLU A 183 -16.26 5.12 20.81
N SER A 184 -16.25 6.05 21.78
CA SER A 184 -15.26 7.12 21.89
C SER A 184 -13.83 6.60 22.15
N THR A 185 -13.67 5.33 22.55
CA THR A 185 -12.35 4.67 22.65
C THR A 185 -11.71 4.37 21.29
N ASN A 186 -12.48 4.40 20.20
CA ASN A 186 -12.09 4.15 18.81
C ASN A 186 -11.52 2.73 18.52
N ILE A 187 -11.51 1.83 19.51
CA ILE A 187 -11.15 0.41 19.32
C ILE A 187 -12.21 -0.33 18.48
N PRO A 188 -13.52 -0.11 18.65
CA PRO A 188 -14.53 -0.71 17.77
C PRO A 188 -14.30 -0.38 16.29
N ALA A 189 -14.04 0.89 15.97
CA ALA A 189 -13.74 1.33 14.60
C ALA A 189 -12.43 0.71 14.06
N LEU A 190 -11.37 0.67 14.89
CA LEU A 190 -10.12 -0.02 14.51
C LEU A 190 -10.37 -1.51 14.21
N ARG A 191 -11.18 -2.20 15.03
CA ARG A 191 -11.54 -3.61 14.81
C ARG A 191 -12.33 -3.79 13.52
N ALA A 192 -13.33 -2.94 13.27
CA ALA A 192 -14.12 -2.97 12.04
C ALA A 192 -13.22 -2.81 10.81
N PHE A 193 -12.31 -1.83 10.83
CA PHE A 193 -11.32 -1.62 9.77
C PHE A 193 -10.45 -2.86 9.54
N LEU A 194 -9.87 -3.44 10.61
CA LEU A 194 -9.00 -4.61 10.51
C LEU A 194 -9.73 -5.85 9.97
N TYR A 195 -11.00 -6.06 10.35
CA TYR A 195 -11.81 -7.15 9.82
C TYR A 195 -12.24 -6.93 8.37
N ALA A 196 -12.39 -5.68 7.94
CA ALA A 196 -12.74 -5.35 6.57
C ALA A 196 -11.58 -5.66 5.58
N LEU A 197 -10.31 -5.51 6.00
CA LEU A 197 -9.14 -5.75 5.15
C LEU A 197 -9.16 -7.12 4.42
N PRO A 198 -9.29 -8.28 5.11
CA PRO A 198 -9.38 -9.57 4.43
C PRO A 198 -10.73 -9.77 3.72
N ALA A 199 -11.82 -9.15 4.21
CA ALA A 199 -13.14 -9.27 3.61
C ALA A 199 -13.18 -8.66 2.20
N PHE A 200 -12.59 -7.48 1.99
CA PHE A 200 -12.52 -6.84 0.67
C PHE A 200 -11.82 -7.71 -0.38
N ARG A 201 -10.73 -8.40 0.00
CA ARG A 201 -10.03 -9.31 -0.92
C ARG A 201 -10.89 -10.50 -1.32
N LYS A 202 -11.56 -11.13 -0.34
CA LYS A 202 -12.46 -12.25 -0.59
C LYS A 202 -13.65 -11.82 -1.45
N PHE A 203 -14.20 -10.65 -1.17
CA PHE A 203 -15.30 -10.08 -1.92
C PHE A 203 -14.90 -9.81 -3.38
N LYS A 204 -13.77 -9.14 -3.61
CA LYS A 204 -13.24 -8.90 -4.96
C LYS A 204 -12.94 -10.20 -5.72
N ALA A 205 -12.42 -11.21 -5.04
CA ALA A 205 -12.22 -12.53 -5.65
C ALA A 205 -13.57 -13.16 -6.04
N PHE A 206 -14.58 -13.09 -5.17
CA PHE A 206 -15.91 -13.59 -5.47
C PHE A 206 -16.60 -12.83 -6.62
N GLU A 207 -16.48 -11.49 -6.66
CA GLU A 207 -16.94 -10.67 -7.79
C GLU A 207 -16.30 -11.12 -9.11
N HIS A 208 -15.00 -11.42 -9.11
CA HIS A 208 -14.33 -11.96 -10.29
C HIS A 208 -14.90 -13.32 -10.74
N TYR A 209 -15.15 -14.24 -9.80
CA TYR A 209 -15.79 -15.52 -10.12
C TYR A 209 -17.19 -15.32 -10.72
N HIS A 210 -17.96 -14.40 -10.14
CA HIS A 210 -19.32 -14.11 -10.55
C HIS A 210 -19.42 -13.41 -11.92
N GLN A 211 -18.57 -12.43 -12.17
CA GLN A 211 -18.61 -11.61 -13.39
C GLN A 211 -17.91 -12.28 -14.58
N HIS A 212 -16.91 -13.13 -14.33
CA HIS A 212 -16.06 -13.66 -15.39
C HIS A 212 -16.07 -15.20 -15.45
N VAL A 213 -15.74 -15.88 -14.34
CA VAL A 213 -15.49 -17.33 -14.36
C VAL A 213 -16.76 -18.15 -14.58
N LEU A 214 -17.82 -17.89 -13.81
CA LEU A 214 -19.08 -18.65 -13.89
C LEU A 214 -19.82 -18.38 -15.21
N PRO A 215 -19.95 -17.12 -15.70
CA PRO A 215 -20.52 -16.87 -17.02
C PRO A 215 -19.73 -17.50 -18.16
N SER A 216 -18.39 -17.48 -18.10
CA SER A 216 -17.53 -18.15 -19.08
C SER A 216 -17.75 -19.66 -19.10
N LEU A 217 -17.82 -20.30 -17.92
CA LEU A 217 -18.14 -21.73 -17.82
C LEU A 217 -19.50 -22.08 -18.44
N VAL A 218 -20.54 -21.30 -18.14
CA VAL A 218 -21.88 -21.51 -18.70
C VAL A 218 -21.87 -21.34 -20.22
N ASN A 219 -21.19 -20.30 -20.73
CA ASN A 219 -21.03 -20.08 -22.17
C ASN A 219 -20.30 -21.25 -22.84
N HIS A 220 -19.21 -21.75 -22.25
CA HIS A 220 -18.48 -22.91 -22.78
C HIS A 220 -19.34 -24.17 -22.82
N LEU A 221 -20.12 -24.44 -21.76
CA LEU A 221 -21.03 -25.59 -21.73
C LEU A 221 -22.12 -25.45 -22.79
N GLU A 222 -22.67 -24.26 -22.99
CA GLU A 222 -23.69 -23.96 -24.00
C GLU A 222 -23.13 -24.11 -25.43
N MET A 223 -21.90 -23.66 -25.66
CA MET A 223 -21.18 -23.87 -26.91
C MET A 223 -20.97 -25.36 -27.20
N ILE A 224 -20.48 -26.15 -26.24
CA ILE A 224 -20.26 -27.60 -26.39
C ILE A 224 -21.58 -28.36 -26.64
N CYS A 225 -22.69 -27.88 -26.08
CA CYS A 225 -24.01 -28.48 -26.28
C CYS A 225 -24.67 -28.06 -27.61
N SER A 226 -24.13 -27.03 -28.27
CA SER A 226 -24.66 -26.51 -29.53
C SER A 226 -24.04 -27.25 -30.71
N GLN A 227 -24.80 -28.19 -31.27
CA GLN A 227 -24.38 -29.03 -32.41
C GLN A 227 -24.38 -28.29 -33.76
N THR A 228 -23.70 -27.15 -33.87
CA THR A 228 -23.58 -26.43 -35.15
C THR A 228 -22.33 -26.88 -35.90
N LYS A 229 -22.54 -27.52 -37.06
CA LYS A 229 -21.52 -27.63 -38.12
C LYS A 229 -21.35 -26.24 -38.72
N VAL A 230 -20.15 -25.67 -38.64
CA VAL A 230 -19.83 -24.37 -39.24
C VAL A 230 -19.03 -24.65 -40.51
N ASP A 231 -19.63 -24.53 -41.69
CA ASP A 231 -19.00 -24.95 -42.96
C ASP A 231 -17.64 -24.26 -43.28
N SER A 232 -17.27 -23.19 -42.56
CA SER A 232 -16.00 -22.43 -42.68
C SER A 232 -15.01 -22.65 -41.52
N HIS A 233 -15.02 -23.83 -40.90
CA HIS A 233 -14.19 -24.21 -39.74
C HIS A 233 -12.69 -23.91 -39.88
N GLU A 234 -12.10 -24.16 -41.06
CA GLU A 234 -10.65 -24.07 -41.28
C GLU A 234 -10.18 -22.61 -41.47
N GLU A 235 -10.97 -21.78 -42.14
CA GLU A 235 -10.70 -20.35 -42.30
C GLU A 235 -10.78 -19.61 -40.95
N LEU A 236 -11.82 -19.87 -40.15
CA LEU A 236 -11.97 -19.29 -38.81
C LEU A 236 -10.85 -19.74 -37.87
N ARG A 237 -10.42 -21.00 -37.95
CA ARG A 237 -9.26 -21.51 -37.19
C ARG A 237 -7.98 -20.76 -37.58
N ASN A 238 -7.73 -20.54 -38.86
CA ASN A 238 -6.57 -19.79 -39.34
C ASN A 238 -6.62 -18.33 -38.85
N ILE A 239 -7.79 -17.70 -38.84
CA ILE A 239 -8.00 -16.35 -38.29
C ILE A 239 -7.64 -16.31 -36.80
N ILE A 240 -8.16 -17.23 -35.99
CA ILE A 240 -7.87 -17.30 -34.54
C ILE A 240 -6.39 -17.56 -34.28
N GLN A 241 -5.78 -18.48 -35.03
CA GLN A 241 -4.37 -18.79 -34.88
C GLN A 241 -3.48 -17.61 -35.27
N SER A 242 -3.81 -16.89 -36.34
CA SER A 242 -3.07 -15.70 -36.79
C SER A 242 -3.05 -14.57 -35.74
N ALA A 243 -4.13 -14.43 -34.96
CA ALA A 243 -4.22 -13.40 -33.91
C ALA A 243 -3.19 -13.61 -32.78
N SER A 244 -2.71 -14.84 -32.59
CA SER A 244 -1.75 -15.19 -31.54
C SER A 244 -0.27 -15.01 -31.93
N VAL A 245 0.03 -14.97 -33.24
CA VAL A 245 1.42 -15.01 -33.76
C VAL A 245 2.22 -13.76 -33.37
N ASP A 246 1.60 -12.60 -33.45
CA ASP A 246 2.30 -11.32 -33.23
C ASP A 246 2.29 -10.86 -31.77
N VAL A 247 1.52 -11.52 -30.90
CA VAL A 247 1.38 -11.15 -29.48
C VAL A 247 2.74 -11.07 -28.77
N PRO A 248 3.65 -12.07 -28.89
CA PRO A 248 4.98 -11.97 -28.30
C PRO A 248 5.77 -10.76 -28.80
N SER A 249 5.69 -10.48 -30.11
CA SER A 249 6.41 -9.37 -30.75
C SER A 249 5.96 -8.01 -30.21
N ASP A 250 4.65 -7.83 -30.02
CA ASP A 250 4.10 -6.58 -29.48
C ASP A 250 4.51 -6.34 -28.03
N VAL A 251 4.47 -7.39 -27.22
CA VAL A 251 4.91 -7.33 -25.82
C VAL A 251 6.41 -6.99 -25.77
N THR A 252 7.25 -7.69 -26.51
CA THR A 252 8.70 -7.43 -26.59
C THR A 252 8.99 -6.00 -27.02
N LYS A 253 8.31 -5.47 -28.04
CA LYS A 253 8.47 -4.08 -28.50
C LYS A 253 8.10 -3.08 -27.41
N SER A 254 7.01 -3.30 -26.69
CA SER A 254 6.58 -2.41 -25.60
C SER A 254 7.57 -2.42 -24.43
N PHE A 255 8.08 -3.60 -24.04
CA PHE A 255 9.12 -3.70 -23.00
C PHE A 255 10.44 -3.07 -23.42
N LYS A 256 10.83 -3.24 -24.69
CA LYS A 256 12.03 -2.61 -25.23
C LYS A 256 11.92 -1.08 -25.19
N TYR A 257 10.81 -0.53 -25.69
CA TYR A 257 10.53 0.91 -25.64
C TYR A 257 10.57 1.43 -24.20
N PHE A 258 9.94 0.71 -23.26
CA PHE A 258 9.99 1.06 -21.84
C PHE A 258 11.43 1.09 -21.30
N PHE A 259 12.24 0.09 -21.62
CA PHE A 259 13.64 0.08 -21.19
C PHE A 259 14.44 1.25 -21.77
N ASP A 260 14.30 1.48 -23.07
CA ASP A 260 15.05 2.49 -23.81
C ASP A 260 14.67 3.92 -23.37
N GLU A 261 13.39 4.19 -23.12
CA GLU A 261 12.88 5.53 -22.83
C GLU A 261 12.80 5.86 -21.33
N ALA A 262 12.58 4.87 -20.46
CA ALA A 262 12.37 5.14 -19.02
C ALA A 262 13.56 4.73 -18.15
N ILE A 263 14.25 3.65 -18.49
CA ILE A 263 15.28 3.07 -17.62
C ILE A 263 16.69 3.52 -18.03
N LEU A 264 17.01 3.46 -19.33
CA LEU A 264 18.31 3.86 -19.83
C LEU A 264 18.68 5.32 -19.53
N PRO A 265 17.77 6.33 -19.62
CA PRO A 265 18.13 7.71 -19.33
C PRO A 265 18.59 7.92 -17.89
N VAL A 266 17.92 7.30 -16.92
CA VAL A 266 18.31 7.38 -15.49
C VAL A 266 19.71 6.79 -15.28
N ILE A 267 20.00 5.65 -15.90
CA ILE A 267 21.33 5.01 -15.83
C ILE A 267 22.38 5.88 -16.54
N ALA A 268 22.02 6.52 -17.65
CA ALA A 268 22.91 7.38 -18.43
C ALA A 268 23.31 8.64 -17.64
N ILE A 269 22.39 9.24 -16.89
CA ILE A 269 22.69 10.41 -16.03
C ILE A 269 23.79 10.08 -15.02
N ILE A 270 23.71 8.90 -14.38
CA ILE A 270 24.73 8.49 -13.41
C ILE A 270 26.11 8.35 -14.10
N LYS A 271 26.14 7.88 -15.34
CA LYS A 271 27.38 7.80 -16.14
C LYS A 271 27.91 9.19 -16.49
N THR A 272 27.04 10.11 -16.91
CA THR A 272 27.39 11.49 -17.28
C THR A 272 27.94 12.28 -16.10
N ASN A 273 27.30 12.19 -14.95
CA ASN A 273 27.65 12.97 -13.74
C ASN A 273 28.74 12.31 -12.88
N LYS A 274 29.29 11.17 -13.32
CA LYS A 274 30.31 10.40 -12.59
C LYS A 274 31.45 11.25 -12.04
N ALA A 275 32.00 12.16 -12.84
CA ALA A 275 33.13 12.99 -12.44
C ALA A 275 32.78 13.84 -11.20
N ALA A 276 31.56 14.40 -11.16
CA ALA A 276 31.08 15.17 -10.03
C ALA A 276 30.93 14.29 -8.77
N TYR A 277 30.41 13.07 -8.91
CA TYR A 277 30.28 12.14 -7.78
C TYR A 277 31.63 11.71 -7.21
N VAL A 278 32.61 11.42 -8.08
CA VAL A 278 33.97 11.05 -7.67
C VAL A 278 34.65 12.21 -6.94
N THR A 279 34.55 13.43 -7.47
CA THR A 279 35.09 14.64 -6.81
C THR A 279 34.46 14.82 -5.43
N TYR A 280 33.12 14.77 -5.34
CA TYR A 280 32.41 14.91 -4.07
C TYR A 280 32.82 13.86 -3.04
N ALA A 281 32.87 12.59 -3.43
CA ALA A 281 33.29 11.50 -2.55
C ALA A 281 34.76 11.65 -2.10
N THR A 282 35.64 12.14 -2.97
CA THR A 282 37.05 12.39 -2.66
C THR A 282 37.21 13.57 -1.69
N ASP A 283 36.38 14.61 -1.81
CA ASP A 283 36.36 15.73 -0.87
C ASP A 283 35.90 15.28 0.53
N GLN A 284 34.91 14.40 0.61
CA GLN A 284 34.47 13.82 1.90
C GLN A 284 35.58 12.97 2.53
N LEU A 285 36.24 12.12 1.74
CA LEU A 285 37.41 11.35 2.20
C LEU A 285 38.53 12.25 2.74
N THR A 286 38.78 13.38 2.08
CA THR A 286 39.80 14.34 2.52
C THR A 286 39.43 14.92 3.89
N LYS A 287 38.16 15.26 4.13
CA LYS A 287 37.68 15.70 5.45
C LYS A 287 37.88 14.62 6.51
N TRP A 288 37.51 13.38 6.22
CA TRP A 288 37.66 12.26 7.17
C TRP A 288 39.12 11.87 7.38
N SER A 289 40.01 12.12 6.42
CA SER A 289 41.45 11.88 6.59
C SER A 289 42.08 12.74 7.69
N ASN A 290 41.43 13.84 8.08
CA ASN A 290 41.83 14.66 9.23
C ASN A 290 41.34 14.09 10.57
N TRP A 291 40.51 13.05 10.57
CA TRP A 291 40.03 12.42 11.81
C TRP A 291 41.15 11.63 12.51
N PRO A 292 41.04 11.42 13.83
CA PRO A 292 42.00 10.61 14.56
C PRO A 292 42.19 9.23 13.92
N SER A 293 43.45 8.77 13.84
CA SER A 293 43.77 7.54 13.10
C SER A 293 42.99 6.31 13.58
N GLN A 294 42.76 6.21 14.89
CA GLN A 294 41.97 5.13 15.46
C GLN A 294 40.50 5.22 15.03
N THR A 295 39.91 6.42 15.00
CA THR A 295 38.54 6.64 14.50
C THR A 295 38.42 6.19 13.05
N PHE A 296 39.33 6.65 12.18
CA PHE A 296 39.31 6.27 10.76
C PHE A 296 39.43 4.75 10.55
N LYS A 297 40.32 4.09 11.31
CA LYS A 297 40.46 2.62 11.29
C LYS A 297 39.16 1.93 11.71
N THR A 298 38.52 2.41 12.78
CA THR A 298 37.27 1.83 13.27
C THR A 298 36.18 1.92 12.21
N PHE A 299 36.01 3.06 11.55
CA PHE A 299 35.07 3.19 10.43
C PHE A 299 35.40 2.24 9.26
N CYS A 300 36.67 2.08 8.89
CA CYS A 300 37.06 1.07 7.88
C CYS A 300 36.68 -0.36 8.31
N THR A 301 36.89 -0.70 9.58
CA THR A 301 36.58 -2.03 10.14
C THR A 301 35.07 -2.30 10.15
N HIS A 302 34.27 -1.25 10.32
CA HIS A 302 32.81 -1.29 10.29
C HIS A 302 32.23 -0.84 8.94
N ARG A 303 33.00 -0.99 7.85
CA ARG A 303 32.53 -0.76 6.46
C ARG A 303 31.88 0.60 6.21
N GLY A 304 32.37 1.62 6.92
CA GLY A 304 31.91 3.01 6.79
C GLY A 304 30.67 3.38 7.62
N ASN A 305 30.02 2.44 8.30
CA ASN A 305 28.83 2.73 9.13
C ASN A 305 29.13 2.45 10.61
N TRP A 306 29.44 3.50 11.37
CA TRP A 306 29.77 3.36 12.78
C TRP A 306 29.53 4.65 13.57
N SER A 307 29.65 4.55 14.89
CA SER A 307 29.63 5.71 15.79
C SER A 307 30.84 5.71 16.72
N THR A 308 31.47 6.86 16.89
CA THR A 308 32.50 7.02 17.92
C THR A 308 32.22 8.25 18.78
N PRO A 309 32.64 8.28 20.06
CA PRO A 309 32.37 9.43 20.94
C PRO A 309 32.90 10.77 20.42
N LYS A 310 33.92 10.78 19.55
CA LYS A 310 34.56 12.02 19.07
C LYS A 310 33.89 12.64 17.85
N VAL A 311 33.30 11.83 16.97
CA VAL A 311 32.68 12.31 15.72
C VAL A 311 31.19 11.99 15.62
N GLY A 312 30.63 11.21 16.55
CA GLY A 312 29.25 10.76 16.49
C GLY A 312 29.04 9.63 15.49
N LYS A 313 27.77 9.44 15.10
CA LYS A 313 27.33 8.40 14.15
C LYS A 313 27.41 8.94 12.73
N HIS A 314 28.05 8.19 11.85
CA HIS A 314 28.18 8.52 10.42
C HIS A 314 27.98 7.27 9.56
N ASP A 315 27.45 7.47 8.36
CA ASP A 315 27.46 6.48 7.28
C ASP A 315 28.24 7.07 6.10
N TRP A 316 29.52 6.71 6.02
CA TRP A 316 30.42 7.17 4.96
C TRP A 316 29.91 6.82 3.57
N ASN A 317 29.20 5.70 3.42
CA ASN A 317 28.70 5.28 2.12
C ASN A 317 27.54 6.18 1.69
N GLU A 318 26.59 6.46 2.61
CA GLU A 318 25.47 7.38 2.37
C GLU A 318 25.98 8.79 2.07
N GLU A 319 26.94 9.27 2.87
CA GLU A 319 27.53 10.59 2.71
C GLU A 319 28.27 10.74 1.38
N MET A 320 29.01 9.73 0.92
CA MET A 320 29.67 9.76 -0.40
C MET A 320 28.66 9.74 -1.56
N LEU A 321 27.54 9.04 -1.40
CA LEU A 321 26.53 8.86 -2.44
C LEU A 321 25.53 10.01 -2.52
N LYS A 322 25.55 10.97 -1.58
CA LYS A 322 24.57 12.07 -1.49
C LYS A 322 24.18 12.73 -2.83
N PRO A 323 25.11 13.20 -3.70
CA PRO A 323 24.74 13.81 -4.98
C PRO A 323 24.10 12.80 -5.94
N LEU A 324 24.55 11.54 -5.93
CA LEU A 324 23.97 10.49 -6.76
C LEU A 324 22.56 10.12 -6.29
N ILE A 325 22.35 10.02 -4.97
CA ILE A 325 21.03 9.76 -4.38
C ILE A 325 20.05 10.85 -4.80
N GLN A 326 20.49 12.11 -4.83
CA GLN A 326 19.67 13.23 -5.28
C GLN A 326 19.27 13.08 -6.74
N ASP A 327 20.22 12.83 -7.65
CA ASP A 327 19.96 12.66 -9.09
C ASP A 327 19.07 11.44 -9.37
N VAL A 328 19.29 10.31 -8.69
CA VAL A 328 18.46 9.12 -8.85
C VAL A 328 17.05 9.34 -8.32
N ASN A 329 16.89 10.05 -7.20
CA ASN A 329 15.57 10.32 -6.64
C ASN A 329 14.77 11.33 -7.47
N SER A 330 15.40 12.33 -8.08
CA SER A 330 14.69 13.29 -8.94
C SER A 330 14.15 12.64 -10.21
N GLU A 331 14.95 11.78 -10.84
CA GLU A 331 14.62 11.20 -12.16
C GLU A 331 13.78 9.92 -12.06
N ALA A 332 14.00 9.09 -11.02
CA ALA A 332 13.26 7.84 -10.88
C ALA A 332 11.81 8.02 -10.43
N ASN A 333 11.35 9.26 -10.15
CA ASN A 333 9.93 9.54 -9.95
C ASN A 333 9.12 9.22 -11.22
N GLY A 334 9.73 9.33 -12.41
CA GLY A 334 9.09 8.97 -13.67
C GLY A 334 8.92 7.46 -13.89
N TRP A 335 9.48 6.59 -13.04
CA TRP A 335 9.35 5.13 -13.21
C TRP A 335 7.93 4.64 -12.93
N GLU A 336 7.20 5.28 -12.02
CA GLU A 336 5.81 4.92 -11.72
C GLU A 336 4.88 5.27 -12.88
N ASP A 337 5.06 6.45 -13.47
CA ASP A 337 4.34 6.87 -14.67
C ASP A 337 4.69 5.98 -15.87
N ALA A 338 5.98 5.70 -16.06
CA ALA A 338 6.44 4.86 -17.16
C ALA A 338 5.94 3.41 -17.05
N THR A 339 5.89 2.84 -15.84
CA THR A 339 5.34 1.49 -15.63
C THR A 339 3.83 1.48 -15.85
N SER A 340 3.10 2.49 -15.39
CA SER A 340 1.66 2.64 -15.67
C SER A 340 1.38 2.73 -17.18
N ASN A 341 2.18 3.53 -17.91
CA ASN A 341 2.10 3.65 -19.36
C ASN A 341 2.42 2.34 -20.08
N LEU A 342 3.38 1.54 -19.58
CA LEU A 342 3.70 0.22 -20.12
C LEU A 342 2.49 -0.72 -20.05
N SER A 343 1.81 -0.78 -18.90
CA SER A 343 0.60 -1.60 -18.75
C SER A 343 -0.49 -1.15 -19.71
N ALA A 344 -0.79 0.15 -19.75
CA ALA A 344 -1.83 0.70 -20.62
C ALA A 344 -1.54 0.45 -22.11
N ASN A 345 -0.29 0.60 -22.53
CA ASN A 345 0.14 0.35 -23.91
C ASN A 345 -0.05 -1.12 -24.30
N ILE A 346 0.40 -2.07 -23.46
CA ILE A 346 0.23 -3.50 -23.73
C ILE A 346 -1.26 -3.86 -23.72
N SER A 347 -2.01 -3.46 -22.69
CA SER A 347 -3.46 -3.71 -22.61
C SER A 347 -4.21 -3.18 -23.83
N SER A 348 -3.89 -1.96 -24.29
CA SER A 348 -4.48 -1.36 -25.47
C SER A 348 -4.19 -2.18 -26.73
N LYS A 349 -2.93 -2.56 -26.99
CA LYS A 349 -2.57 -3.40 -28.15
C LYS A 349 -3.28 -4.75 -28.15
N LEU A 350 -3.33 -5.41 -26.98
CA LEU A 350 -4.02 -6.69 -26.84
C LEU A 350 -5.53 -6.56 -27.05
N SER A 351 -6.13 -5.49 -26.52
CA SER A 351 -7.56 -5.19 -26.72
C SER A 351 -7.89 -4.93 -28.18
N THR A 352 -7.06 -4.16 -28.89
CA THR A 352 -7.20 -3.94 -30.33
C THR A 352 -7.15 -5.25 -31.10
N ARG A 353 -6.23 -6.16 -30.77
CA ARG A 353 -6.16 -7.48 -31.42
C ARG A 353 -7.42 -8.33 -31.21
N ILE A 354 -7.99 -8.30 -30.01
CA ILE A 354 -9.27 -9.00 -29.74
C ILE A 354 -10.39 -8.36 -30.56
N THR A 355 -10.47 -7.03 -30.61
CA THR A 355 -11.47 -6.31 -31.40
C THR A 355 -11.34 -6.62 -32.90
N GLU A 356 -10.12 -6.65 -33.43
CA GLU A 356 -9.84 -7.04 -34.81
C GLU A 356 -10.22 -8.51 -35.08
N LEU A 357 -9.94 -9.41 -34.13
CA LEU A 357 -10.33 -10.82 -34.21
C LEU A 357 -11.86 -10.95 -34.25
N ILE A 358 -12.58 -10.25 -33.38
CA ILE A 358 -14.05 -10.22 -33.37
C ILE A 358 -14.59 -9.71 -34.70
N GLY A 359 -14.04 -8.62 -35.23
CA GLY A 359 -14.43 -8.07 -36.53
C GLY A 359 -14.22 -9.05 -37.68
N LYS A 360 -13.11 -9.80 -37.68
CA LYS A 360 -12.85 -10.85 -38.67
C LYS A 360 -13.81 -12.03 -38.55
N ILE A 361 -14.23 -12.39 -37.33
CA ILE A 361 -15.20 -13.47 -37.09
C ILE A 361 -16.62 -13.06 -37.51
N GLN A 362 -17.01 -11.80 -37.25
CA GLN A 362 -18.34 -11.27 -37.60
C GLN A 362 -18.55 -11.07 -39.10
N GLY A 363 -17.48 -10.81 -39.85
CA GLY A 363 -17.54 -10.54 -41.28
C GLY A 363 -18.36 -9.28 -41.65
N PRO A 364 -18.46 -8.94 -42.94
CA PRO A 364 -19.18 -7.75 -43.41
C PRO A 364 -20.71 -7.85 -43.36
N GLU A 365 -21.29 -9.06 -43.30
CA GLU A 365 -22.76 -9.27 -43.32
C GLU A 365 -23.38 -9.52 -41.93
N GLY A 366 -22.58 -9.69 -40.86
CA GLY A 366 -23.04 -9.73 -39.47
C GLY A 366 -23.93 -10.92 -39.07
N SER A 367 -24.21 -11.86 -39.98
CA SER A 367 -25.03 -13.04 -39.70
C SER A 367 -24.23 -14.12 -38.98
N LEU A 368 -24.19 -14.04 -37.64
CA LEU A 368 -23.61 -15.07 -36.78
C LEU A 368 -24.67 -16.10 -36.35
N THR A 369 -24.30 -17.38 -36.35
CA THR A 369 -25.08 -18.43 -35.66
C THR A 369 -25.08 -18.16 -34.15
N ASP A 370 -26.15 -18.57 -33.44
CA ASP A 370 -26.25 -18.33 -31.99
C ASP A 370 -25.05 -18.84 -31.17
N PRO A 371 -24.45 -20.00 -31.50
CA PRO A 371 -23.23 -20.47 -30.85
C PRO A 371 -22.01 -19.59 -31.12
N MET A 372 -21.90 -19.01 -32.33
CA MET A 372 -20.84 -18.04 -32.63
C MET A 372 -21.03 -16.72 -31.89
N LYS A 373 -22.27 -16.30 -31.62
CA LYS A 373 -22.53 -15.13 -30.76
C LYS A 373 -21.99 -15.38 -29.35
N LEU A 374 -22.20 -16.57 -28.78
CA LEU A 374 -21.66 -16.95 -27.47
C LEU A 374 -20.12 -16.94 -27.45
N PHE A 375 -19.47 -17.38 -28.53
CA PHE A 375 -18.01 -17.31 -28.66
C PHE A 375 -17.51 -15.84 -28.76
N VAL A 376 -18.21 -14.99 -29.51
CA VAL A 376 -17.89 -13.56 -29.58
C VAL A 376 -18.11 -12.87 -28.24
N GLU A 377 -19.20 -13.15 -27.53
CA GLU A 377 -19.42 -12.66 -26.16
C GLU A 377 -18.31 -13.10 -25.22
N GLU A 378 -17.81 -14.33 -25.37
CA GLU A 378 -16.69 -14.82 -24.58
C GLU A 378 -15.39 -14.08 -24.91
N LEU A 379 -15.10 -13.84 -26.20
CA LEU A 379 -13.95 -13.03 -26.63
C LEU A 379 -14.04 -11.58 -26.13
N GLN A 380 -15.23 -10.98 -26.11
CA GLN A 380 -15.46 -9.62 -25.62
C GLN A 380 -15.16 -9.44 -24.11
N ARG A 381 -15.14 -10.52 -23.33
CA ARG A 381 -14.81 -10.50 -21.89
C ARG A 381 -13.30 -10.56 -21.63
N GLN A 382 -12.52 -11.01 -22.61
CA GLN A 382 -11.09 -11.27 -22.45
C GLN A 382 -10.20 -10.02 -22.34
N PRO A 383 -10.54 -8.85 -22.94
CA PRO A 383 -9.77 -7.63 -22.74
C PRO A 383 -9.61 -7.27 -21.26
N ALA A 384 -10.67 -7.45 -20.45
CA ALA A 384 -10.62 -7.19 -19.01
C ALA A 384 -9.68 -8.17 -18.28
N LEU A 385 -9.69 -9.45 -18.65
CA LEU A 385 -8.77 -10.44 -18.08
C LEU A 385 -7.31 -10.15 -18.46
N LEU A 386 -7.05 -9.83 -19.73
CA LEU A 386 -5.72 -9.48 -20.22
C LEU A 386 -5.20 -8.21 -19.54
N ASP A 387 -6.06 -7.21 -19.36
CA ASP A 387 -5.70 -5.99 -18.63
C ASP A 387 -5.32 -6.29 -17.17
N GLN A 388 -6.08 -7.16 -16.48
CA GLN A 388 -5.73 -7.60 -15.12
C GLN A 388 -4.38 -8.34 -15.08
N ILE A 389 -4.10 -9.22 -16.05
CA ILE A 389 -2.82 -9.93 -16.15
C ILE A 389 -1.67 -8.93 -16.37
N CYS A 390 -1.83 -7.98 -17.30
CA CYS A 390 -0.86 -6.92 -17.59
C CYS A 390 -0.57 -6.08 -16.33
N GLN A 391 -1.61 -5.56 -15.68
CA GLN A 391 -1.47 -4.75 -14.47
C GLN A 391 -0.78 -5.52 -13.34
N ALA A 392 -1.20 -6.76 -13.08
CA ALA A 392 -0.61 -7.58 -12.02
C ALA A 392 0.88 -7.87 -12.28
N ARG A 393 1.26 -8.08 -13.55
CA ARG A 393 2.64 -8.34 -13.96
C ARG A 393 3.49 -7.08 -13.88
N VAL A 394 3.00 -5.96 -14.39
CA VAL A 394 3.69 -4.66 -14.34
C VAL A 394 3.86 -4.18 -12.90
N LYS A 395 2.88 -4.40 -12.02
CA LYS A 395 3.02 -4.11 -10.58
C LYS A 395 4.13 -4.96 -9.90
N LYS A 396 4.39 -6.18 -10.38
CA LYS A 396 5.53 -6.99 -9.92
C LYS A 396 6.84 -6.45 -10.47
N LEU A 397 6.87 -6.04 -11.74
CA LEU A 397 8.03 -5.38 -12.35
C LEU A 397 8.41 -4.10 -11.60
N GLN A 398 7.45 -3.22 -11.33
CA GLN A 398 7.66 -1.96 -10.62
C GLN A 398 8.32 -2.22 -9.26
N ARG A 399 7.84 -3.19 -8.48
CA ARG A 399 8.45 -3.58 -7.20
C ARG A 399 9.90 -4.03 -7.34
N ASP A 400 10.20 -4.86 -8.35
CA ASP A 400 11.57 -5.32 -8.58
C ASP A 400 12.50 -4.18 -9.04
N LEU A 401 11.99 -3.23 -9.82
CA LEU A 401 12.73 -2.03 -10.22
C LEU A 401 12.99 -1.10 -9.03
N ILE A 402 11.99 -0.90 -8.16
CA ILE A 402 12.16 -0.16 -6.90
C ILE A 402 13.25 -0.80 -6.04
N ALA A 403 13.26 -2.13 -5.92
CA ALA A 403 14.33 -2.82 -5.20
C ALA A 403 15.72 -2.55 -5.81
N ILE A 404 15.82 -2.42 -7.14
CA ILE A 404 17.09 -2.02 -7.80
C ILE A 404 17.45 -0.57 -7.46
N LYS A 405 16.47 0.36 -7.49
CA LYS A 405 16.68 1.76 -7.06
C LYS A 405 17.19 1.82 -5.62
N GLU A 406 16.58 1.05 -4.72
CA GLU A 406 17.00 0.98 -3.31
C GLU A 406 18.42 0.41 -3.16
N ARG A 407 18.83 -0.57 -3.97
CA ARG A 407 20.22 -1.07 -3.95
C ARG A 407 21.26 -0.04 -4.42
N ILE A 408 20.83 0.98 -5.16
CA ILE A 408 21.67 2.11 -5.58
C ILE A 408 21.75 3.16 -4.47
N THR A 409 20.64 3.45 -3.79
CA THR A 409 20.53 4.61 -2.88
C THR A 409 20.64 4.29 -1.39
N ASN A 410 20.29 3.08 -0.96
CA ASN A 410 20.26 2.69 0.44
C ASN A 410 21.55 1.96 0.83
N THR A 411 22.23 2.43 1.88
CA THR A 411 23.49 1.90 2.39
C THR A 411 23.37 1.18 3.74
N GLN A 412 22.19 1.22 4.37
CA GLN A 412 22.00 0.72 5.74
C GLN A 412 21.77 -0.80 5.83
N ASP A 413 21.33 -1.45 4.75
CA ASP A 413 21.11 -2.90 4.72
C ASP A 413 22.41 -3.60 4.28
N MET A 414 23.09 -4.35 5.16
CA MET A 414 24.46 -4.81 4.87
C MET A 414 24.56 -5.93 3.81
N GLU A 415 23.45 -6.52 3.35
CA GLU A 415 23.48 -7.70 2.48
C GLU A 415 23.21 -7.41 0.98
N GLN A 416 22.89 -6.18 0.55
CA GLN A 416 22.37 -5.91 -0.81
C GLN A 416 22.81 -4.61 -1.56
N PRO A 417 23.39 -3.55 -0.95
CA PRO A 417 23.75 -2.33 -1.66
C PRO A 417 24.93 -2.52 -2.60
N TYR A 418 24.82 -2.01 -3.84
CA TYR A 418 25.89 -2.14 -4.82
C TYR A 418 27.16 -1.44 -4.36
N PHE A 419 27.05 -0.21 -3.86
CA PHE A 419 28.22 0.59 -3.48
C PHE A 419 29.01 -0.03 -2.33
N VAL A 420 28.32 -0.48 -1.28
CA VAL A 420 28.96 -1.12 -0.11
C VAL A 420 29.65 -2.41 -0.51
N LYS A 421 29.00 -3.24 -1.34
CA LYS A 421 29.59 -4.49 -1.87
C LYS A 421 30.85 -4.24 -2.70
N LEU A 422 30.86 -3.17 -3.50
CA LEU A 422 32.02 -2.80 -4.32
C LEU A 422 33.20 -2.28 -3.47
N LEU A 423 32.93 -1.73 -2.30
CA LEU A 423 33.95 -1.24 -1.37
C LEU A 423 34.37 -2.26 -0.29
N GLU A 424 33.63 -3.36 -0.11
CA GLU A 424 33.84 -4.36 0.94
C GLU A 424 35.30 -4.82 1.05
N LYS A 425 35.87 -5.28 -0.07
CA LYS A 425 37.27 -5.70 -0.13
C LYS A 425 38.24 -4.55 0.23
N THR A 426 37.92 -3.32 -0.18
CA THR A 426 38.75 -2.15 0.09
C THR A 426 38.71 -1.79 1.59
N TYR A 427 37.54 -1.91 2.22
CA TYR A 427 37.41 -1.75 3.68
C TYR A 427 38.19 -2.82 4.44
N ASP A 428 38.09 -4.08 4.03
CA ASP A 428 38.83 -5.20 4.63
C ASP A 428 40.35 -5.00 4.52
N ASP A 429 40.83 -4.60 3.34
CA ASP A 429 42.24 -4.29 3.10
C ASP A 429 42.69 -3.13 3.99
N CYS A 430 41.91 -2.04 4.08
CA CYS A 430 42.18 -0.92 4.99
C CYS A 430 42.23 -1.33 6.48
N GLY A 431 41.36 -2.24 6.90
CA GLY A 431 41.34 -2.79 8.26
C GLY A 431 42.60 -3.57 8.62
N ARG A 432 43.22 -4.22 7.62
CA ARG A 432 44.45 -5.04 7.76
C ARG A 432 45.75 -4.25 7.70
N ILE A 433 45.72 -2.95 7.41
CA ILE A 433 46.93 -2.11 7.40
C ILE A 433 47.35 -1.79 8.84
N PHE A 434 48.62 -2.01 9.18
CA PHE A 434 49.21 -1.69 10.50
C PHE A 434 50.55 -0.95 10.35
N GLY A 435 51.05 -0.35 11.44
CA GLY A 435 52.37 0.29 11.50
C GLY A 435 52.40 1.80 11.29
N ASN A 436 53.61 2.36 11.25
CA ASN A 436 53.85 3.79 11.00
C ASN A 436 53.37 4.15 9.59
N ARG A 437 52.71 5.32 9.44
CA ARG A 437 52.02 5.77 8.21
C ARG A 437 50.75 4.99 7.82
N SER A 438 50.27 4.06 8.64
CA SER A 438 49.05 3.28 8.36
C SER A 438 47.82 4.16 8.09
N HIS A 439 47.70 5.31 8.75
CA HIS A 439 46.62 6.28 8.50
C HIS A 439 46.58 6.77 7.06
N GLY A 440 47.70 7.32 6.57
CA GLY A 440 47.82 7.82 5.20
C GLY A 440 47.66 6.71 4.17
N MET A 441 48.13 5.49 4.47
CA MET A 441 47.94 4.34 3.58
C MET A 441 46.48 3.91 3.46
N ARG A 442 45.69 3.93 4.54
CA ARG A 442 44.24 3.63 4.48
C ARG A 442 43.49 4.67 3.65
N ALA A 443 43.74 5.96 3.92
CA ALA A 443 43.13 7.06 3.18
C ALA A 443 43.48 7.00 1.67
N ALA A 444 44.75 6.76 1.35
CA ALA A 444 45.21 6.62 -0.04
C ALA A 444 44.60 5.39 -0.73
N THR A 445 44.44 4.26 -0.03
CA THR A 445 43.84 3.04 -0.58
C THR A 445 42.37 3.26 -0.94
N LEU A 446 41.60 3.89 -0.03
CA LEU A 446 40.18 4.16 -0.25
C LEU A 446 39.97 5.22 -1.34
N SER A 447 40.75 6.31 -1.30
CA SER A 447 40.74 7.35 -2.35
C SER A 447 41.13 6.75 -3.71
N SER A 448 42.16 5.92 -3.77
CA SER A 448 42.57 5.27 -5.01
C SER A 448 41.48 4.39 -5.61
N LYS A 449 40.66 3.67 -4.82
CA LYS A 449 39.52 2.89 -5.35
C LYS A 449 38.39 3.78 -5.86
N ILE A 450 38.06 4.85 -5.14
CA ILE A 450 36.97 5.77 -5.49
C ILE A 450 37.29 6.58 -6.74
N SER A 451 38.53 7.04 -6.88
CA SER A 451 38.99 7.85 -8.01
C SER A 451 39.34 7.03 -9.26
N LYS A 452 39.09 5.70 -9.29
CA LYS A 452 39.36 4.91 -10.49
C LYS A 452 38.46 5.33 -11.65
N GLU A 453 39.09 5.79 -12.73
CA GLU A 453 38.39 6.10 -13.97
C GLU A 453 37.84 4.84 -14.63
N VAL A 454 38.58 3.74 -14.61
CA VAL A 454 38.17 2.44 -15.19
C VAL A 454 37.84 1.48 -14.05
N ARG A 455 36.62 0.91 -14.04
CA ARG A 455 36.10 0.06 -12.94
C ARG A 455 36.19 0.74 -11.56
N GLY A 456 35.72 1.98 -11.52
CA GLY A 456 35.43 2.69 -10.27
C GLY A 456 34.08 2.25 -9.69
N PRO A 457 33.87 2.41 -8.37
CA PRO A 457 32.67 1.93 -7.69
C PRO A 457 31.37 2.54 -8.26
N PHE A 458 31.40 3.81 -8.68
CA PHE A 458 30.25 4.46 -9.31
C PHE A 458 29.88 3.84 -10.67
N LEU A 459 30.89 3.54 -11.51
CA LEU A 459 30.65 2.96 -12.84
C LEU A 459 30.21 1.50 -12.73
N GLU A 460 30.89 0.70 -11.90
CA GLU A 460 30.53 -0.70 -11.66
C GLU A 460 29.12 -0.80 -11.05
N MET A 461 28.74 0.13 -10.19
CA MET A 461 27.38 0.20 -9.65
C MET A 461 26.34 0.45 -10.75
N CYS A 462 26.59 1.38 -11.68
CA CYS A 462 25.70 1.61 -12.82
C CYS A 462 25.58 0.38 -13.72
N GLU A 463 26.70 -0.30 -13.98
CA GLU A 463 26.73 -1.51 -14.80
C GLU A 463 25.92 -2.63 -14.13
N ASN A 464 26.11 -2.86 -12.83
CA ASN A 464 25.34 -3.83 -12.06
C ASN A 464 23.83 -3.50 -12.05
N ALA A 465 23.49 -2.22 -11.84
CA ALA A 465 22.10 -1.77 -11.86
C ALA A 465 21.45 -1.98 -13.24
N ASN A 466 22.18 -1.68 -14.32
CA ASN A 466 21.73 -1.88 -15.69
C ASN A 466 21.51 -3.36 -16.01
N GLU A 467 22.47 -4.21 -15.65
CA GLU A 467 22.34 -5.65 -15.84
C GLU A 467 21.16 -6.24 -15.06
N ASP A 468 20.99 -5.85 -13.80
CA ASP A 468 19.90 -6.33 -12.97
C ASP A 468 18.54 -5.83 -13.48
N ALA A 469 18.46 -4.58 -13.93
CA ALA A 469 17.25 -4.03 -14.56
C ALA A 469 16.90 -4.80 -15.84
N GLN A 470 17.87 -5.06 -16.70
CA GLN A 470 17.68 -5.82 -17.94
C GLN A 470 17.22 -7.26 -17.63
N LYS A 471 17.84 -7.95 -16.67
CA LYS A 471 17.46 -9.30 -16.24
C LYS A 471 16.04 -9.33 -15.68
N VAL A 472 15.67 -8.35 -14.85
CA VAL A 472 14.32 -8.22 -14.27
C VAL A 472 13.28 -7.98 -15.35
N ILE A 473 13.54 -7.08 -16.29
CA ILE A 473 12.64 -6.78 -17.41
C ILE A 473 12.45 -8.01 -18.29
N GLN A 474 13.53 -8.65 -18.75
CA GLN A 474 13.45 -9.87 -19.57
C GLN A 474 12.74 -11.03 -18.85
N ARG A 475 12.84 -11.11 -17.52
CA ARG A 475 12.12 -12.10 -16.72
C ARG A 475 10.62 -11.83 -16.73
N HIS A 476 10.19 -10.59 -16.56
CA HIS A 476 8.76 -10.24 -16.57
C HIS A 476 8.16 -10.23 -17.96
N GLU A 477 8.92 -9.81 -18.98
CA GLU A 477 8.55 -9.91 -20.39
C GLU A 477 8.23 -11.37 -20.76
N ARG A 478 9.16 -12.30 -20.52
CA ARG A 478 8.94 -13.73 -20.80
C ARG A 478 7.72 -14.30 -20.08
N LYS A 479 7.53 -13.93 -18.81
CA LYS A 479 6.36 -14.37 -18.04
C LYS A 479 5.06 -13.79 -18.58
N LEU A 480 5.05 -12.51 -18.97
CA LEU A 480 3.86 -11.90 -19.56
C LEU A 480 3.51 -12.55 -20.90
N ILE A 481 4.51 -12.77 -21.76
CA ILE A 481 4.33 -13.48 -23.02
C ILE A 481 3.69 -14.85 -22.75
N GLN A 482 4.22 -15.63 -21.81
CA GLN A 482 3.64 -16.93 -21.44
C GLN A 482 2.18 -16.81 -20.97
N GLU A 483 1.88 -15.87 -20.08
CA GLU A 483 0.53 -15.66 -19.52
C GLU A 483 -0.48 -15.23 -20.59
N VAL A 484 -0.09 -14.28 -21.46
CA VAL A 484 -0.95 -13.79 -22.54
C VAL A 484 -1.11 -14.85 -23.63
N THR A 485 -0.02 -15.50 -24.06
CA THR A 485 -0.09 -16.59 -25.05
C THR A 485 -1.00 -17.71 -24.56
N HIS A 486 -0.96 -18.08 -23.27
CA HIS A 486 -1.87 -19.07 -22.71
C HIS A 486 -3.35 -18.67 -22.84
N VAL A 487 -3.67 -17.38 -22.72
CA VAL A 487 -5.03 -16.87 -22.94
C VAL A 487 -5.43 -17.02 -24.42
N PHE A 488 -4.57 -16.64 -25.37
CA PHE A 488 -4.86 -16.84 -26.80
C PHE A 488 -4.95 -18.32 -27.20
N GLU A 489 -4.12 -19.18 -26.63
CA GLU A 489 -4.22 -20.63 -26.81
C GLU A 489 -5.54 -21.17 -26.26
N SER A 490 -6.03 -20.63 -25.15
CA SER A 490 -7.32 -21.00 -24.58
C SER A 490 -8.46 -20.69 -25.55
N PHE A 491 -8.40 -19.58 -26.31
CA PHE A 491 -9.40 -19.27 -27.33
C PHE A 491 -9.44 -20.33 -28.42
N ASN A 492 -8.26 -20.75 -28.90
CA ASN A 492 -8.15 -21.79 -29.91
C ASN A 492 -8.68 -23.12 -29.37
N ARG A 493 -8.36 -23.48 -28.12
CA ARG A 493 -8.90 -24.69 -27.46
C ARG A 493 -10.42 -24.63 -27.32
N THR A 494 -10.97 -23.52 -26.84
CA THR A 494 -12.41 -23.30 -26.71
C THR A 494 -13.11 -23.41 -28.07
N PHE A 495 -12.54 -22.81 -29.12
CA PHE A 495 -13.07 -22.89 -30.46
C PHE A 495 -13.05 -24.34 -30.99
N VAL A 496 -11.92 -25.04 -30.86
CA VAL A 496 -11.79 -26.43 -31.29
C VAL A 496 -12.75 -27.35 -30.52
N HIS A 497 -12.85 -27.23 -29.20
CA HIS A 497 -13.75 -28.08 -28.41
C HIS A 497 -15.23 -27.75 -28.60
N GLY A 498 -15.57 -26.48 -28.79
CA GLY A 498 -16.95 -26.03 -28.99
C GLY A 498 -17.49 -26.34 -30.38
N PHE A 499 -16.64 -26.31 -31.42
CA PHE A 499 -17.09 -26.35 -32.82
C PHE A 499 -16.47 -27.49 -33.65
N MET A 500 -15.29 -27.99 -33.30
CA MET A 500 -14.52 -28.95 -34.09
C MET A 500 -14.48 -30.37 -33.50
N ALA A 501 -15.29 -30.66 -32.48
CA ALA A 501 -15.38 -32.01 -31.90
C ALA A 501 -16.12 -32.96 -32.86
N GLU A 502 -15.48 -33.29 -33.98
CA GLU A 502 -15.87 -34.39 -34.85
C GLU A 502 -15.78 -35.70 -34.06
N GLY A 503 -16.87 -36.47 -34.04
CA GLY A 503 -16.76 -37.92 -33.82
C GLY A 503 -16.92 -38.49 -32.41
N LEU A 504 -17.58 -37.81 -31.47
CA LEU A 504 -18.07 -38.49 -30.24
C LEU A 504 -19.59 -38.64 -30.25
N ASP A 505 -20.05 -39.45 -31.20
CA ASP A 505 -21.46 -39.84 -31.38
C ASP A 505 -21.88 -40.95 -30.40
N MET A 506 -21.33 -40.93 -29.17
CA MET A 506 -21.72 -41.87 -28.13
C MET A 506 -23.09 -41.47 -27.57
N PRO A 507 -24.03 -42.42 -27.40
CA PRO A 507 -25.38 -42.13 -26.90
C PRO A 507 -25.38 -41.50 -25.50
N GLU A 508 -24.41 -41.87 -24.65
CA GLU A 508 -24.20 -41.29 -23.31
C GLU A 508 -23.86 -39.79 -23.37
N LEU A 509 -23.05 -39.39 -24.35
CA LEU A 509 -22.62 -38.00 -24.53
C LEU A 509 -23.74 -37.13 -25.11
N LYS A 510 -24.62 -37.71 -25.94
CA LYS A 510 -25.87 -37.08 -26.38
C LYS A 510 -26.83 -36.83 -25.21
N GLN A 511 -27.06 -37.83 -24.37
CA GLN A 511 -27.90 -37.69 -23.18
C GLN A 511 -27.36 -36.64 -22.20
N LEU A 512 -26.03 -36.60 -21.99
CA LEU A 512 -25.41 -35.58 -21.14
C LEU A 512 -25.60 -34.17 -21.70
N ARG A 513 -25.41 -33.97 -23.01
CA ARG A 513 -25.64 -32.67 -23.67
C ARG A 513 -27.10 -32.23 -23.55
N GLU A 514 -28.06 -33.13 -23.73
CA GLU A 514 -29.48 -32.81 -23.57
C GLU A 514 -29.84 -32.39 -22.13
N LYS A 515 -29.32 -33.12 -21.13
CA LYS A 515 -29.49 -32.74 -19.72
C LYS A 515 -28.89 -31.38 -19.41
N LEU A 516 -27.65 -31.12 -19.87
CA LEU A 516 -26.98 -29.84 -19.65
C LEU A 516 -27.73 -28.69 -20.34
N ARG A 517 -28.24 -28.91 -21.56
CA ARG A 517 -29.02 -27.91 -22.31
C ARG A 517 -30.30 -27.50 -21.60
N ALA A 518 -30.95 -28.43 -20.89
CA ALA A 518 -32.14 -28.13 -20.08
C ALA A 518 -31.82 -27.29 -18.82
N GLU A 519 -30.66 -27.51 -18.21
CA GLU A 519 -30.24 -26.87 -16.94
C GLU A 519 -29.55 -25.50 -17.13
N ILE A 520 -28.86 -25.28 -18.25
CA ILE A 520 -28.12 -24.03 -18.53
C ILE A 520 -28.95 -22.75 -18.35
N PRO A 521 -30.20 -22.65 -18.86
CA PRO A 521 -31.04 -21.47 -18.66
C PRO A 521 -31.33 -21.20 -17.18
N HIS A 522 -31.52 -22.25 -16.38
CA HIS A 522 -31.75 -22.13 -14.93
C HIS A 522 -30.51 -21.58 -14.22
N TRP A 523 -29.33 -22.10 -14.51
CA TRP A 523 -28.06 -21.61 -13.94
C TRP A 523 -27.80 -20.15 -14.32
N ARG A 524 -28.04 -19.80 -15.59
CA ARG A 524 -27.92 -18.41 -16.07
C ARG A 524 -28.86 -17.48 -15.29
N GLY A 525 -30.10 -17.89 -15.03
CA GLY A 525 -31.05 -17.13 -14.22
C GLY A 525 -30.64 -16.96 -12.75
N ILE A 526 -29.96 -17.94 -12.14
CA ILE A 526 -29.41 -17.81 -10.79
C ILE A 526 -28.29 -16.77 -10.75
N LEU A 527 -27.36 -16.84 -11.72
CA LEU A 527 -26.24 -15.91 -11.85
C LEU A 527 -26.75 -14.48 -12.06
N THR A 528 -27.57 -14.24 -13.08
CA THR A 528 -27.98 -12.87 -13.41
C THR A 528 -29.01 -12.28 -12.44
N GLY A 529 -29.76 -13.11 -11.73
CA GLY A 529 -30.80 -12.68 -10.78
C GLY A 529 -30.36 -12.70 -9.32
N LYS A 530 -30.36 -13.88 -8.71
CA LYS A 530 -30.22 -14.04 -7.24
C LYS A 530 -28.87 -13.57 -6.72
N ILE A 531 -27.78 -13.94 -7.41
CA ILE A 531 -26.42 -13.61 -6.94
C ILE A 531 -26.13 -12.12 -7.11
N ASN A 532 -26.54 -11.51 -8.23
CA ASN A 532 -26.42 -10.06 -8.43
C ASN A 532 -27.13 -9.26 -7.33
N ARG A 533 -28.34 -9.67 -6.94
CA ARG A 533 -29.07 -8.99 -5.86
C ARG A 533 -28.31 -9.02 -4.54
N HIS A 534 -27.83 -10.20 -4.13
CA HIS A 534 -27.06 -10.34 -2.89
C HIS A 534 -25.72 -9.59 -2.93
N LEU A 535 -25.07 -9.50 -4.09
CA LEU A 535 -23.87 -8.69 -4.27
C LEU A 535 -24.14 -7.21 -4.07
N GLU A 536 -25.27 -6.71 -4.58
CA GLU A 536 -25.65 -5.30 -4.40
C GLU A 536 -26.00 -5.01 -2.94
N ASP A 537 -26.74 -5.91 -2.27
CA ASP A 537 -27.01 -5.81 -0.82
C ASP A 537 -25.70 -5.74 0.00
N CYS A 538 -24.70 -6.56 -0.35
CA CYS A 538 -23.39 -6.54 0.31
C CYS A 538 -22.62 -5.23 0.05
N ARG A 539 -22.73 -4.66 -1.16
CA ARG A 539 -22.09 -3.38 -1.51
C ARG A 539 -22.73 -2.21 -0.79
N GLU A 540 -24.04 -2.21 -0.64
CA GLU A 540 -24.76 -1.20 0.16
C GLU A 540 -24.35 -1.28 1.62
N TYR A 541 -24.30 -2.49 2.19
CA TYR A 541 -23.83 -2.68 3.56
C TYR A 541 -22.40 -2.16 3.76
N ALA A 542 -21.49 -2.44 2.82
CA ALA A 542 -20.10 -1.99 2.86
C ALA A 542 -19.91 -0.48 2.68
N LYS A 543 -20.92 0.25 2.16
CA LYS A 543 -20.91 1.73 2.09
C LYS A 543 -21.46 2.39 3.35
N SER A 544 -22.24 1.65 4.13
CA SER A 544 -22.97 2.16 5.30
C SER A 544 -22.25 1.98 6.64
N GLY A 545 -21.12 1.26 6.67
CA GLY A 545 -20.24 1.09 7.83
C GLY A 545 -18.82 1.49 7.47
#